data_AF-A0A960FZK2-F1
#
_entry.id   AF-A0A960FZK2-F1
#
_cell.length_a   1.000
_cell.length_b   1.000
_cell.length_c   1.000
_cell.angle_alpha   90.00
_cell.angle_beta   90.00
_cell.angle_gamma   90.00
#
_symmetry.space_group_name_H-M   'P 1'
#
loop_
_entity.id
_entity.type
_entity.pdbx_description
1 polymer ?
#
loop_
_entity_poly.entity_id
_entity_poly.type
_entity_poly.pdbx_seq_one_letter_code
_entity_poly.pdbx_strand_id
1 'polypeptide(L)'
;DDDRTRDQKRVDALAQILAANTRIDVHVDVVIPADTLARLRNTGASITGFGPVDADHARALALRKDARWQLLITDPTTGQLIDMSTKAYPIPDRIKKAVRARDRHCRFPGCTTPAAHTDTDHLIPWPTGQTTPTNLAPECRGHHLIKTHSGWTCQTHPDGSLTWTSPLGTQHTTYPWNYNNPEA
;
A
#
# COMPACT_ATOMS: atom_id res chain seq x y z
N ASP A 1 28.45 25.17 0.89
CA ASP A 1 27.72 23.90 0.89
C ASP A 1 26.46 24.08 1.73
N ASP A 2 25.37 23.42 1.39
CA ASP A 2 24.09 23.59 2.11
C ASP A 2 23.89 22.43 3.09
N ASP A 3 24.22 22.67 4.36
CA ASP A 3 24.24 21.68 5.45
C ASP A 3 22.84 21.24 5.94
N ARG A 4 21.76 21.77 5.34
CA ARG A 4 20.40 21.33 5.69
C ARG A 4 20.15 19.89 5.24
N THR A 5 19.49 19.14 6.11
CA THR A 5 19.03 17.77 5.83
C THR A 5 18.04 17.74 4.68
N ARG A 6 17.87 16.55 4.08
CA ARG A 6 16.98 16.36 2.95
C ARG A 6 15.52 16.70 3.29
N ASP A 7 15.10 16.49 4.53
CA ASP A 7 13.73 16.78 4.99
C ASP A 7 13.53 18.28 5.27
N GLN A 8 14.53 18.97 5.82
CA GLN A 8 14.49 20.44 5.95
C GLN A 8 14.37 21.13 4.59
N LYS A 9 15.13 20.66 3.59
CA LYS A 9 15.04 21.18 2.20
C LYS A 9 13.66 20.95 1.58
N ARG A 10 13.01 19.81 1.87
CA ARG A 10 11.65 19.50 1.41
C ARG A 10 10.59 20.39 2.07
N VAL A 11 10.73 20.66 3.36
CA VAL A 11 9.84 21.57 4.10
C VAL A 11 9.95 23.00 3.58
N ASP A 12 11.16 23.49 3.34
CA ASP A 12 11.40 24.84 2.80
C ASP A 12 10.82 24.99 1.38
N ALA A 13 11.01 23.97 0.53
CA ALA A 13 10.43 23.94 -0.80
C ALA A 13 8.89 23.93 -0.73
N LEU A 14 8.30 23.12 0.15
CA LEU A 14 6.84 23.11 0.36
C LEU A 14 6.33 24.47 0.83
N ALA A 15 7.02 25.12 1.78
CA ALA A 15 6.67 26.45 2.27
C ALA A 15 6.73 27.50 1.16
N GLN A 16 7.74 27.45 0.28
CA GLN A 16 7.83 28.34 -0.88
C GLN A 16 6.71 28.12 -1.89
N ILE A 17 6.35 26.87 -2.18
CA ILE A 17 5.26 26.56 -3.14
C ILE A 17 3.91 27.03 -2.57
N LEU A 18 3.67 26.82 -1.27
CA LEU A 18 2.48 27.29 -0.57
C LEU A 18 2.40 28.83 -0.53
N ALA A 19 3.52 29.52 -0.32
CA ALA A 19 3.60 30.99 -0.31
C ALA A 19 3.39 31.63 -1.69
N ALA A 20 3.64 30.90 -2.78
CA ALA A 20 3.47 31.39 -4.16
C ALA A 20 2.02 31.45 -4.65
N ASN A 21 1.02 31.25 -3.77
CA ASN A 21 -0.41 31.22 -4.12
C ASN A 21 -0.76 30.24 -5.24
N THR A 22 0.08 29.22 -5.42
CA THR A 22 -0.25 28.10 -6.30
C THR A 22 -1.26 27.24 -5.58
N ARG A 23 -2.40 26.99 -6.23
CA ARG A 23 -3.39 26.06 -5.71
C ARG A 23 -2.84 24.65 -5.89
N ILE A 24 -2.11 24.16 -4.90
CA ILE A 24 -1.64 22.78 -4.86
C ILE A 24 -2.85 21.92 -4.45
N ASP A 25 -3.29 21.04 -5.34
CA ASP A 25 -4.25 20.00 -4.98
C ASP A 25 -3.48 18.88 -4.27
N VAL A 26 -3.62 18.80 -2.94
CA VAL A 26 -2.95 17.79 -2.11
C VAL A 26 -3.96 16.70 -1.80
N HIS A 27 -3.77 15.53 -2.41
CA HIS A 27 -4.55 14.34 -2.09
C HIS A 27 -3.84 13.51 -1.01
N VAL A 28 -4.53 13.23 0.10
CA VAL A 28 -4.02 12.38 1.17
C VAL A 28 -4.91 11.14 1.28
N ASP A 29 -4.33 9.97 1.02
CA ASP A 29 -5.03 8.69 1.22
C ASP A 29 -4.85 8.24 2.68
N VAL A 30 -5.93 8.30 3.47
CA VAL A 30 -5.95 7.87 4.88
C VAL A 30 -6.72 6.55 5.00
N VAL A 31 -6.08 5.54 5.60
CA VAL A 31 -6.70 4.24 5.91
C VAL A 31 -7.06 4.23 7.38
N ILE A 32 -8.36 4.11 7.68
CA ILE A 32 -8.90 4.17 9.04
C ILE A 32 -9.60 2.83 9.33
N PRO A 33 -9.16 2.07 10.36
CA PRO A 33 -9.91 0.92 10.84
C PRO A 33 -11.35 1.30 11.20
N ALA A 34 -12.32 0.47 10.83
CA ALA A 34 -13.74 0.79 10.99
C ALA A 34 -14.14 1.01 12.46
N ASP A 35 -13.51 0.28 13.39
CA ASP A 35 -13.71 0.43 14.83
C ASP A 35 -13.08 1.72 15.39
N THR A 36 -11.93 2.16 14.88
CA THR A 36 -11.38 3.49 15.15
C THR A 36 -12.34 4.58 14.68
N LEU A 37 -12.85 4.47 13.45
CA LEU A 37 -13.78 5.45 12.89
C LEU A 37 -15.09 5.50 13.69
N ALA A 38 -15.65 4.34 14.04
CA ALA A 38 -16.89 4.19 14.80
C ALA A 38 -16.75 4.55 16.29
N ARG A 39 -15.57 5.00 16.75
CA ARG A 39 -15.27 5.32 18.15
C ARG A 39 -15.42 4.11 19.10
N LEU A 40 -15.29 2.89 18.57
CA LEU A 40 -15.26 1.66 19.36
C LEU A 40 -13.86 1.38 19.91
N ARG A 41 -12.82 1.86 19.20
CA ARG A 41 -11.41 1.84 19.64
C ARG A 41 -10.68 3.13 19.28
N ASN A 42 -9.47 3.31 19.83
CA ASN A 42 -8.56 4.42 19.55
C ASN A 42 -7.18 3.91 19.08
N THR A 43 -7.14 2.82 18.32
CA THR A 43 -5.90 2.19 17.81
C THR A 43 -5.18 3.03 16.75
N GLY A 44 -5.76 4.17 16.33
CA GLY A 44 -5.20 5.08 15.35
C GLY A 44 -5.58 4.72 13.92
N ALA A 45 -4.94 5.38 12.97
CA ALA A 45 -5.09 5.18 11.54
C ALA A 45 -3.74 5.36 10.84
N SER A 46 -3.69 5.21 9.52
CA SER A 46 -2.46 5.47 8.78
C SER A 46 -2.67 6.34 7.55
N ILE A 47 -1.76 7.28 7.36
CA ILE A 47 -1.58 7.98 6.10
C ILE A 47 -0.72 7.11 5.19
N THR A 48 -1.24 6.80 4.00
CA THR A 48 -0.58 5.95 3.02
C THR A 48 0.76 6.56 2.61
N GLY A 49 1.86 5.85 2.88
CA GLY A 49 3.22 6.29 2.54
C GLY A 49 3.88 7.24 3.55
N PHE A 50 3.18 7.70 4.59
CA PHE A 50 3.74 8.61 5.59
C PHE A 50 3.85 7.98 6.99
N GLY A 51 2.85 7.21 7.43
CA GLY A 51 2.92 6.54 8.73
C GLY A 51 1.63 6.61 9.55
N PRO A 52 1.69 6.32 10.86
CA PRO A 52 0.54 6.37 11.74
C PRO A 52 0.06 7.82 11.98
N VAL A 53 -1.24 7.96 12.20
CA VAL A 53 -1.91 9.18 12.65
C VAL A 53 -2.89 8.80 13.77
N ASP A 54 -3.04 9.66 14.77
CA ASP A 54 -3.97 9.38 15.87
C ASP A 54 -5.43 9.36 15.41
N ALA A 55 -6.26 8.73 16.22
CA ALA A 55 -7.66 8.50 15.92
C ALA A 55 -8.45 9.80 15.74
N ASP A 56 -8.10 10.87 16.45
CA ASP A 56 -8.87 12.12 16.41
C ASP A 56 -8.55 12.91 15.14
N HIS A 57 -7.28 13.03 14.75
CA HIS A 57 -6.91 13.58 13.45
C HIS A 57 -7.47 12.75 12.29
N ALA A 58 -7.44 11.42 12.39
CA ALA A 58 -8.03 10.54 11.38
C ALA A 58 -9.54 10.79 11.20
N ARG A 59 -10.29 10.90 12.29
CA ARG A 59 -11.74 11.23 12.27
C ARG A 59 -11.98 12.63 11.71
N ALA A 60 -11.15 13.60 12.07
CA ALA A 60 -11.25 14.96 11.54
C ALA A 60 -11.08 14.98 10.02
N LEU A 61 -10.11 14.23 9.48
CA LEU A 61 -9.90 14.07 8.04
C LEU A 61 -11.07 13.37 7.36
N ALA A 62 -11.60 12.32 7.98
CA ALA A 62 -12.74 11.55 7.49
C ALA A 62 -14.03 12.39 7.36
N LEU A 63 -14.24 13.36 8.26
CA LEU A 63 -15.46 14.19 8.31
C LEU A 63 -15.38 15.45 7.43
N ARG A 64 -14.30 15.65 6.68
CA ARG A 64 -14.19 16.80 5.77
C ARG A 64 -15.22 16.70 4.64
N LYS A 65 -15.75 17.84 4.19
CA LYS A 65 -16.74 17.90 3.11
C LYS A 65 -16.22 17.39 1.76
N ASP A 66 -14.91 17.45 1.55
CA ASP A 66 -14.22 17.00 0.34
C ASP A 66 -13.69 15.56 0.46
N ALA A 67 -13.93 14.87 1.58
CA ALA A 67 -13.48 13.49 1.79
C ALA A 67 -14.21 12.54 0.83
N ARG A 68 -13.44 11.70 0.15
CA ARG A 68 -13.95 10.62 -0.69
C ARG A 68 -13.75 9.29 0.01
N TRP A 69 -14.81 8.50 0.07
CA TRP A 69 -14.82 7.24 0.79
C TRP A 69 -14.67 6.05 -0.15
N GLN A 70 -13.77 5.15 0.22
CA GLN A 70 -13.63 3.84 -0.40
C GLN A 70 -13.61 2.80 0.72
N LEU A 71 -14.56 1.87 0.69
CA LEU A 71 -14.59 0.78 1.66
C LEU A 71 -13.53 -0.25 1.27
N LEU A 72 -12.66 -0.58 2.20
CA LEU A 72 -11.73 -1.70 2.10
C LEU A 72 -12.21 -2.77 3.09
N ILE A 73 -12.66 -3.91 2.56
CA ILE A 73 -13.02 -5.05 3.39
C ILE A 73 -11.78 -5.94 3.48
N THR A 74 -11.23 -6.07 4.68
CA THR A 74 -10.07 -6.92 4.92
C THR A 74 -10.39 -8.03 5.91
N ASP A 75 -9.76 -9.20 5.73
CA ASP A 75 -9.72 -10.20 6.79
C ASP A 75 -8.98 -9.62 8.02
N PRO A 76 -9.57 -9.63 9.23
CA PRO A 76 -8.99 -8.99 10.40
C PRO A 76 -7.79 -9.74 11.00
N THR A 77 -7.61 -11.01 10.65
CA THR A 77 -6.52 -11.86 11.12
C THR A 77 -5.32 -11.76 10.19
N THR A 78 -5.56 -11.67 8.88
CA THR A 78 -4.51 -11.81 7.85
C THR A 78 -4.24 -10.52 7.07
N GLY A 79 -5.13 -9.53 7.14
CA GLY A 79 -5.04 -8.28 6.37
C GLY A 79 -5.39 -8.41 4.89
N GLN A 80 -5.87 -9.57 4.43
CA GLN A 80 -6.24 -9.81 3.03
C GLN A 80 -7.37 -8.88 2.58
N LEU A 81 -7.25 -8.20 1.43
CA LEU A 81 -8.35 -7.43 0.83
C LEU A 81 -9.33 -8.34 0.07
N ILE A 82 -10.60 -8.33 0.47
CA ILE A 82 -11.63 -9.30 0.06
C ILE A 82 -12.36 -8.90 -1.25
N ASP A 83 -12.51 -7.61 -1.58
CA ASP A 83 -13.28 -7.20 -2.78
C ASP A 83 -12.67 -6.02 -3.57
N MET A 84 -12.83 -6.06 -4.91
CA MET A 84 -12.66 -5.05 -5.99
C MET A 84 -12.08 -5.62 -7.31
N SER A 85 -12.80 -6.46 -8.08
CA SER A 85 -12.26 -7.09 -9.32
C SER A 85 -12.55 -6.35 -10.65
N THR A 86 -11.76 -6.61 -11.71
CA THR A 86 -11.98 -6.16 -13.12
C THR A 86 -11.39 -7.14 -14.16
N LYS A 87 -11.89 -7.12 -15.41
CA LYS A 87 -11.41 -7.96 -16.54
C LYS A 87 -10.43 -7.25 -17.50
N ALA A 88 -10.11 -5.98 -17.28
CA ALA A 88 -9.22 -5.21 -18.15
C ALA A 88 -7.73 -5.51 -17.88
N TYR A 89 -6.88 -5.39 -18.92
CA TYR A 89 -5.42 -5.51 -18.80
C TYR A 89 -4.81 -4.36 -17.97
N PRO A 90 -5.12 -3.07 -18.21
CA PRO A 90 -4.67 -2.00 -17.33
C PRO A 90 -5.32 -2.14 -15.96
N ILE A 91 -4.48 -2.18 -14.92
CA ILE A 91 -4.96 -2.15 -13.53
C ILE A 91 -5.54 -0.76 -13.26
N PRO A 92 -6.85 -0.63 -12.93
CA PRO A 92 -7.45 0.64 -12.57
C PRO A 92 -6.79 1.25 -11.34
N ASP A 93 -6.66 2.57 -11.30
CA ASP A 93 -5.95 3.25 -10.21
C ASP A 93 -6.59 3.02 -8.83
N ARG A 94 -7.92 2.86 -8.77
CA ARG A 94 -8.62 2.47 -7.51
C ARG A 94 -8.15 1.14 -6.95
N ILE A 95 -7.80 0.17 -7.82
CA ILE A 95 -7.28 -1.15 -7.42
C ILE A 95 -5.81 -1.00 -7.00
N LYS A 96 -5.00 -0.25 -7.75
CA LYS A 96 -3.61 0.04 -7.36
C LYS A 96 -3.54 0.70 -5.98
N LYS A 97 -4.39 1.70 -5.72
CA LYS A 97 -4.47 2.37 -4.42
C LYS A 97 -4.79 1.38 -3.30
N ALA A 98 -5.79 0.53 -3.50
CA ALA A 98 -6.18 -0.46 -2.51
C ALA A 98 -5.08 -1.50 -2.23
N VAL A 99 -4.40 -1.99 -3.26
CA VAL A 99 -3.28 -2.94 -3.13
C VAL A 99 -2.09 -2.29 -2.40
N ARG A 100 -1.75 -1.04 -2.76
CA ARG A 100 -0.67 -0.28 -2.09
C ARG A 100 -1.00 0.02 -0.62
N ALA A 101 -2.25 0.37 -0.33
CA ALA A 101 -2.73 0.52 1.03
C ALA A 101 -2.61 -0.80 1.80
N ARG A 102 -3.06 -1.92 1.23
CA ARG A 102 -2.95 -3.24 1.88
C ARG A 102 -1.50 -3.61 2.26
N ASP A 103 -0.56 -3.41 1.35
CA ASP A 103 0.76 -4.05 1.46
C ASP A 103 1.87 -3.13 1.97
N ARG A 104 1.72 -1.80 1.85
CA ARG A 104 2.64 -0.72 2.29
C ARG A 104 4.03 -0.71 1.65
N HIS A 105 4.64 -1.86 1.39
CA HIS A 105 5.95 -2.05 0.80
C HIS A 105 5.91 -3.14 -0.27
N CYS A 106 7.02 -3.30 -0.98
CA CYS A 106 7.23 -4.41 -1.90
C CYS A 106 7.05 -5.75 -1.17
N ARG A 107 6.36 -6.70 -1.83
CA ARG A 107 6.02 -8.01 -1.24
C ARG A 107 7.08 -9.10 -1.40
N PHE A 108 8.20 -8.78 -2.05
CA PHE A 108 9.36 -9.65 -2.11
C PHE A 108 10.01 -9.77 -0.71
N PRO A 109 10.54 -10.95 -0.32
CA PRO A 109 11.11 -11.17 1.00
C PRO A 109 12.15 -10.11 1.40
N GLY A 110 11.94 -9.47 2.55
CA GLY A 110 12.86 -8.48 3.14
C GLY A 110 12.91 -7.12 2.44
N CYS A 111 12.12 -6.89 1.39
CA CYS A 111 12.13 -5.60 0.69
C CYS A 111 11.28 -4.55 1.42
N THR A 112 11.89 -3.41 1.75
CA THR A 112 11.23 -2.28 2.41
C THR A 112 10.91 -1.12 1.47
N THR A 113 11.00 -1.33 0.14
CA THR A 113 10.66 -0.28 -0.83
C THR A 113 9.18 0.09 -0.68
N PRO A 114 8.83 1.37 -0.44
CA PRO A 114 7.43 1.78 -0.28
C PRO A 114 6.58 1.43 -1.49
N ALA A 115 5.36 0.95 -1.30
CA ALA A 115 4.46 0.53 -2.37
C ALA A 115 4.07 1.67 -3.35
N ALA A 116 4.28 2.93 -2.95
CA ALA A 116 4.17 4.08 -3.83
C ALA A 116 5.25 4.11 -4.93
N HIS A 117 6.39 3.46 -4.69
CA HIS A 117 7.56 3.41 -5.57
C HIS A 117 7.71 2.06 -6.30
N THR A 118 6.63 1.26 -6.31
CA THR A 118 6.62 -0.06 -6.93
C THR A 118 5.63 -0.12 -8.08
N ASP A 119 5.85 -1.09 -8.96
CA ASP A 119 4.84 -1.56 -9.89
C ASP A 119 3.75 -2.28 -9.06
N THR A 120 2.51 -2.24 -9.53
CA THR A 120 1.46 -3.16 -9.05
C THR A 120 1.40 -4.28 -10.06
N ASP A 121 1.84 -5.47 -9.68
CA ASP A 121 2.05 -6.58 -10.60
C ASP A 121 1.11 -7.75 -10.30
N HIS A 122 0.77 -8.51 -11.34
CA HIS A 122 -0.07 -9.69 -11.25
C HIS A 122 0.72 -10.87 -10.68
N LEU A 123 0.20 -11.49 -9.62
CA LEU A 123 0.80 -12.67 -8.99
C LEU A 123 0.66 -13.90 -9.91
N ILE A 124 -0.56 -14.10 -10.43
CA ILE A 124 -0.84 -14.97 -11.57
C ILE A 124 -0.93 -14.07 -12.81
N PRO A 125 -0.03 -14.20 -13.80
CA PRO A 125 0.01 -13.32 -14.95
C PRO A 125 -1.30 -13.27 -15.74
N TRP A 126 -1.66 -12.08 -16.22
CA TRP A 126 -2.74 -11.92 -17.19
C TRP A 126 -2.37 -12.62 -18.53
N PRO A 127 -3.33 -13.20 -19.29
CA PRO A 127 -4.78 -13.25 -19.03
C PRO A 127 -5.24 -14.38 -18.11
N THR A 128 -4.33 -15.28 -17.73
CA THR A 128 -4.67 -16.45 -16.91
C THR A 128 -5.18 -16.02 -15.53
N GLY A 129 -4.55 -15.01 -14.94
CA GLY A 129 -5.00 -14.36 -13.71
C GLY A 129 -5.88 -13.15 -13.99
N GLN A 130 -6.96 -13.02 -13.20
CA GLN A 130 -7.82 -11.84 -13.26
C GLN A 130 -7.16 -10.63 -12.59
N THR A 131 -7.55 -9.43 -13.00
CA THR A 131 -7.12 -8.19 -12.36
C THR A 131 -7.98 -7.97 -11.11
N THR A 132 -7.56 -8.57 -10.00
CA THR A 132 -8.20 -8.46 -8.69
C THR A 132 -7.17 -8.07 -7.63
N PRO A 133 -7.56 -7.41 -6.54
CA PRO A 133 -6.63 -7.08 -5.46
C PRO A 133 -5.94 -8.31 -4.89
N THR A 134 -6.66 -9.43 -4.81
CA THR A 134 -6.12 -10.72 -4.35
C THR A 134 -5.04 -11.30 -5.28
N ASN A 135 -5.06 -10.94 -6.57
CA ASN A 135 -4.08 -11.37 -7.56
C ASN A 135 -3.03 -10.28 -7.89
N LEU A 136 -2.95 -9.21 -7.09
CA LEU A 136 -2.04 -8.10 -7.33
C LEU A 136 -1.18 -7.85 -6.09
N ALA A 137 0.08 -7.48 -6.30
CA ALA A 137 1.00 -7.08 -5.22
C ALA A 137 1.91 -5.93 -5.66
N PRO A 138 2.36 -5.05 -4.73
CA PRO A 138 3.44 -4.13 -5.00
C PRO A 138 4.76 -4.88 -5.16
N GLU A 139 5.42 -4.69 -6.30
CA GLU A 139 6.73 -5.25 -6.61
C GLU A 139 7.65 -4.13 -7.12
N CYS A 140 8.77 -3.87 -6.43
CA CYS A 140 9.71 -2.87 -6.91
C CYS A 140 10.29 -3.34 -8.25
N ARG A 141 10.74 -2.39 -9.08
CA ARG A 141 11.16 -2.72 -10.45
C ARG A 141 12.19 -3.85 -10.51
N GLY A 142 13.12 -3.90 -9.55
CA GLY A 142 14.12 -4.97 -9.45
C GLY A 142 13.50 -6.35 -9.18
N HIS A 143 12.60 -6.44 -8.18
CA HIS A 143 11.97 -7.72 -7.82
C HIS A 143 10.95 -8.18 -8.85
N HIS A 144 10.24 -7.26 -9.49
CA HIS A 144 9.40 -7.56 -10.64
C HIS A 144 10.23 -8.23 -11.75
N LEU A 145 11.41 -7.69 -12.09
CA LEU A 145 12.28 -8.30 -13.09
C LEU A 145 12.84 -9.66 -12.64
N ILE A 146 13.18 -9.81 -11.36
CA ILE A 146 13.67 -11.09 -10.79
C ILE A 146 12.61 -12.19 -10.91
N LYS A 147 11.36 -11.87 -10.57
CA LYS A 147 10.22 -12.79 -10.74
C LYS A 147 10.04 -13.19 -12.21
N THR A 148 10.12 -12.22 -13.13
CA THR A 148 9.86 -12.47 -14.55
C THR A 148 11.00 -13.22 -15.25
N HIS A 149 12.25 -12.99 -14.86
CA HIS A 149 13.40 -13.42 -15.67
C HIS A 149 14.41 -14.32 -14.94
N SER A 150 14.30 -14.51 -13.63
CA SER A 150 15.36 -15.15 -12.85
C SER A 150 14.94 -16.47 -12.19
N GLY A 151 13.84 -17.09 -12.62
CA GLY A 151 13.42 -18.41 -12.14
C GLY A 151 12.80 -18.42 -10.73
N TRP A 152 12.55 -17.25 -10.16
CA TRP A 152 11.78 -17.13 -8.92
C TRP A 152 10.30 -17.40 -9.21
N THR A 153 9.63 -18.09 -8.30
CA THR A 153 8.19 -18.32 -8.37
C THR A 153 7.49 -17.78 -7.13
N CYS A 154 6.21 -17.44 -7.30
CA CYS A 154 5.38 -16.91 -6.23
C CYS A 154 4.06 -17.68 -6.20
N GLN A 155 3.76 -18.28 -5.05
CA GLN A 155 2.47 -18.92 -4.79
C GLN A 155 1.65 -18.02 -3.87
N THR A 156 0.39 -17.79 -4.24
CA THR A 156 -0.57 -17.00 -3.47
C THR A 156 -1.43 -17.90 -2.59
N HIS A 157 -1.80 -17.42 -1.41
CA HIS A 157 -2.63 -18.17 -0.46
C HIS A 157 -3.94 -17.44 -0.11
N PRO A 158 -4.97 -18.17 0.37
CA PRO A 158 -6.25 -17.58 0.75
C PRO A 158 -6.18 -16.56 1.88
N ASP A 159 -5.12 -16.53 2.67
CA ASP A 159 -4.88 -15.53 3.72
C ASP A 159 -4.20 -14.25 3.18
N GLY A 160 -3.87 -14.21 1.89
CA GLY A 160 -3.13 -13.11 1.27
C GLY A 160 -1.61 -13.18 1.44
N SER A 161 -1.10 -14.22 2.12
CA SER A 161 0.34 -14.48 2.17
C SER A 161 0.86 -14.95 0.81
N LEU A 162 2.14 -14.69 0.58
CA LEU A 162 2.86 -15.09 -0.63
C LEU A 162 4.04 -15.98 -0.25
N THR A 163 4.10 -17.18 -0.82
CA THR A 163 5.30 -18.03 -0.73
C THR A 163 6.15 -17.83 -1.97
N TRP A 164 7.30 -17.19 -1.77
CA TRP A 164 8.33 -17.01 -2.79
C TRP A 164 9.29 -18.20 -2.74
N THR A 165 9.54 -18.82 -3.89
CA THR A 165 10.53 -19.89 -4.02
C THR A 165 11.67 -19.40 -4.91
N SER A 166 12.89 -19.47 -4.39
CA SER A 166 14.10 -19.13 -5.13
C SER A 166 14.40 -20.21 -6.18
N PRO A 167 15.25 -19.92 -7.18
CA PRO A 167 15.70 -20.92 -8.16
C PRO A 167 16.41 -22.14 -7.53
N LEU A 168 16.91 -21.98 -6.30
CA LEU A 168 17.57 -23.03 -5.52
C LEU A 168 16.59 -23.79 -4.61
N GLY A 169 15.30 -23.47 -4.65
CA GLY A 169 14.25 -24.12 -3.86
C GLY A 169 14.05 -23.54 -2.46
N THR A 170 14.79 -22.52 -2.05
CA THR A 170 14.58 -21.85 -0.75
C THR A 170 13.25 -21.11 -0.75
N GLN A 171 12.46 -21.30 0.31
CA GLN A 171 11.14 -20.68 0.43
C GLN A 171 11.12 -19.57 1.48
N HIS A 172 10.41 -18.50 1.16
CA HIS A 172 10.15 -17.38 2.05
C HIS A 172 8.68 -16.99 1.96
N THR A 173 8.03 -16.81 3.11
CA THR A 173 6.64 -16.34 3.16
C THR A 173 6.60 -14.87 3.58
N THR A 174 5.84 -14.06 2.86
CA THR A 174 5.58 -12.67 3.22
C THR A 174 4.09 -12.48 3.48
N TYR A 175 3.71 -11.55 4.37
CA TYR A 175 2.31 -11.29 4.77
C TYR A 175 1.87 -9.84 4.48
N PRO A 176 0.60 -9.59 4.11
CA PRO A 176 0.07 -8.24 3.98
C PRO A 176 0.36 -7.41 5.24
N TRP A 177 0.35 -6.08 5.11
CA TRP A 177 0.63 -5.23 6.26
C TRP A 177 -0.45 -5.42 7.34
N ASN A 178 -0.02 -5.75 8.56
CA ASN A 178 -0.93 -5.89 9.68
C ASN A 178 -1.20 -4.53 10.34
N TYR A 179 -2.34 -3.93 10.00
CA TYR A 179 -2.77 -2.67 10.60
C TYR A 179 -3.08 -2.75 12.11
N ASN A 180 -3.30 -3.95 12.65
CA ASN A 180 -3.52 -4.17 14.08
C ASN A 180 -2.21 -4.35 14.85
N ASN A 181 -1.09 -4.57 14.16
CA ASN A 181 0.25 -4.66 14.75
C ASN A 181 1.30 -4.05 13.80
N PRO A 182 1.38 -2.71 13.72
CA PRO A 182 2.24 -2.02 12.75
C PRO A 182 3.75 -2.08 13.08
N GLU A 183 4.15 -2.71 14.19
CA GLU A 183 5.55 -2.83 14.62
C GLU A 183 6.16 -4.23 14.38
N ALA A 184 5.36 -5.20 13.92
CA ALA A 184 5.83 -6.55 13.56
C ALA A 184 6.26 -6.65 12.09
#